data_AF-A0A2D7ACF0-F1
#
_entry.id   AF-A0A2D7ACF0-F1
#
_cell.length_a   1.000
_cell.length_b   1.000
_cell.length_c   1.000
_cell.angle_alpha   90.00
_cell.angle_beta   90.00
_cell.angle_gamma   90.00
#
_symmetry.space_group_name_H-M   'P 1'
#
loop_
_entity.id
_entity.type
_entity.pdbx_description
1 polymer ?
#
loop_
_entity_poly.entity_id
_entity_poly.type
_entity_poly.pdbx_seq_one_letter_code
_entity_poly.pdbx_strand_id
1 'polypeptide(L)'
;MSYEQNHGQPFRKVMSQAESLVRAGKERHFMRGVGLLYCRGADATAESFIAYYGRDLRTDTIALLPELDLPVLIVAGTKDSLVKSLIARTKPPADNRKVVLAVVEDADHFFLDLFAEDVAD
;
A
#
# COMPACT_ATOMS: atom_id res chain seq x y z
N MET A 1 3.00 4.22 -9.36
CA MET A 1 3.41 5.62 -9.61
C MET A 1 3.92 6.23 -8.31
N SER A 2 4.93 7.10 -8.36
CA SER A 2 5.39 7.83 -7.18
C SER A 2 4.44 9.00 -6.85
N TYR A 3 4.48 9.48 -5.61
CA TYR A 3 3.74 10.68 -5.21
C TYR A 3 4.03 11.88 -6.13
N GLU A 4 5.30 12.09 -6.48
CA GLU A 4 5.75 13.17 -7.38
C GLU A 4 5.12 13.07 -8.77
N GLN A 5 5.04 11.86 -9.33
CA GLN A 5 4.39 11.63 -10.62
C GLN A 5 2.89 11.96 -10.59
N ASN A 6 2.22 11.71 -9.45
CA ASN A 6 0.78 11.90 -9.33
C ASN A 6 0.40 13.36 -9.05
N HIS A 7 1.19 14.03 -8.21
CA HIS A 7 0.83 15.32 -7.61
C HIS A 7 1.70 16.49 -8.07
N GLY A 8 2.81 16.23 -8.78
CA GLY A 8 3.71 17.28 -9.29
C GLY A 8 4.48 18.01 -8.18
N GLN A 9 4.55 17.43 -6.98
CA GLN A 9 5.20 18.02 -5.81
C GLN A 9 6.21 17.05 -5.19
N PRO A 10 7.39 17.53 -4.72
CA PRO A 10 8.38 16.67 -4.10
C PRO A 10 7.85 15.99 -2.84
N PHE A 11 7.89 14.65 -2.80
CA PHE A 11 7.31 13.89 -1.68
C PHE A 11 7.93 14.28 -0.33
N ARG A 12 9.27 14.33 -0.28
CA ARG A 12 9.99 14.67 0.95
C ARG A 12 9.63 16.05 1.47
N LYS A 13 9.34 17.02 0.59
CA LYS A 13 8.97 18.38 1.00
C LYS A 13 7.65 18.38 1.77
N VAL A 14 6.64 17.71 1.21
CA VAL A 14 5.30 17.66 1.80
C VAL A 14 5.29 16.78 3.06
N MET A 15 6.02 15.65 3.06
CA MET A 15 6.17 14.82 4.25
C MET A 15 6.82 15.60 5.41
N SER A 16 7.93 16.31 5.17
CA SER A 16 8.58 17.13 6.20
C SER A 16 7.67 18.23 6.76
N GLN A 17 6.81 18.83 5.92
CA GLN A 17 5.81 19.79 6.37
C GLN A 17 4.78 19.13 7.29
N ALA A 18 4.25 17.97 6.90
CA ALA A 18 3.29 17.22 7.70
C ALA A 18 3.87 16.84 9.07
N GLU A 19 5.08 16.26 9.08
CA GLU A 19 5.77 15.89 10.32
C GLU A 19 6.04 17.09 11.23
N SER A 20 6.37 18.25 10.65
CA SER A 20 6.57 19.48 11.42
C SER A 20 5.29 19.95 12.11
N LEU A 21 4.15 19.89 11.40
CA LEU A 21 2.85 20.23 11.96
C LEU A 21 2.45 19.27 13.08
N VAL A 22 2.66 17.97 12.91
CA VAL A 22 2.38 16.98 13.97
C VAL A 22 3.28 17.22 15.19
N ARG A 23 4.58 17.45 15.01
CA ARG A 23 5.49 17.79 16.14
C ARG A 23 5.08 19.06 16.88
N ALA A 24 4.39 19.98 16.20
CA ALA A 24 3.88 21.22 16.78
C ALA A 24 2.47 21.08 17.40
N GLY A 25 1.89 19.88 17.49
CA GLY A 25 0.52 19.66 17.98
C GLY A 25 -0.56 20.22 17.05
N LYS A 26 -0.27 20.28 15.74
CA LYS A 26 -1.15 20.79 14.69
C LYS A 26 -1.51 19.70 13.69
N GLU A 27 -1.67 18.47 14.17
CA GLU A 27 -1.92 17.29 13.35
C GLU A 27 -3.20 17.42 12.49
N ARG A 28 -4.23 18.09 12.99
CA ARG A 28 -5.49 18.36 12.27
C ARG A 28 -5.45 19.57 11.33
N HIS A 29 -4.31 20.26 11.22
CA HIS A 29 -4.18 21.40 10.32
C HIS A 29 -4.18 20.95 8.86
N PHE A 30 -5.03 21.57 8.04
CA PHE A 30 -5.08 21.32 6.60
C PHE A 30 -3.85 21.87 5.88
N MET A 31 -3.10 20.99 5.23
CA MET A 31 -2.10 21.35 4.24
C MET A 31 -2.81 21.46 2.88
N ARG A 32 -2.78 22.67 2.30
CA ARG A 32 -3.55 22.98 1.09
C ARG A 32 -2.87 22.43 -0.16
N GLY A 33 -3.65 21.87 -1.08
CA GLY A 33 -3.18 21.49 -2.42
C GLY A 33 -2.14 20.37 -2.45
N VAL A 34 -1.92 19.66 -1.34
CA VAL A 34 -0.88 18.63 -1.24
C VAL A 34 -1.22 17.38 -2.05
N GLY A 35 -2.50 17.15 -2.34
CA GLY A 35 -2.94 15.92 -2.95
C GLY A 35 -2.86 14.72 -2.02
N LEU A 36 -3.79 13.79 -2.20
CA LEU A 36 -3.90 12.58 -1.41
C LEU A 36 -4.40 11.47 -2.32
N LEU A 37 -3.79 10.28 -2.25
CA LEU A 37 -4.15 9.17 -3.13
C LEU A 37 -4.04 9.56 -4.61
N TYR A 38 -5.13 9.34 -5.34
CA TYR A 38 -5.37 9.73 -6.73
C TYR A 38 -5.98 11.14 -6.85
N CYS A 39 -6.37 11.77 -5.74
CA CYS A 39 -6.96 13.10 -5.73
C CYS A 39 -5.86 14.18 -5.79
N ARG A 40 -5.53 14.60 -7.01
CA ARG A 40 -4.57 15.68 -7.25
C ARG A 40 -5.07 17.01 -6.66
N GLY A 41 -4.21 17.71 -5.94
CA GLY A 41 -4.52 19.03 -5.38
C GLY A 41 -5.54 19.01 -4.23
N ALA A 42 -5.89 17.84 -3.70
CA ALA A 42 -6.71 17.74 -2.50
C ALA A 42 -6.02 18.36 -1.29
N ASP A 43 -6.81 18.98 -0.42
CA ASP A 43 -6.36 19.37 0.90
C ASP A 43 -6.39 18.16 1.82
N ALA A 44 -5.38 17.99 2.66
CA ALA A 44 -5.33 16.92 3.64
C ALA A 44 -4.79 17.46 4.98
N THR A 45 -5.26 16.92 6.09
CA THR A 45 -4.63 17.22 7.39
C THR A 45 -3.23 16.62 7.44
N ALA A 46 -2.35 17.20 8.27
CA ALA A 46 -1.01 16.65 8.49
C ALA A 46 -1.06 15.19 8.97
N GLU A 47 -1.97 14.88 9.89
CA GLU A 47 -2.20 13.53 10.40
C GLU A 47 -2.61 12.57 9.28
N SER A 48 -3.58 12.93 8.45
CA SER A 48 -4.05 12.09 7.35
C SER A 48 -2.95 11.83 6.31
N PHE A 49 -2.14 12.85 6.00
CA PHE A 49 -1.03 12.69 5.06
C PHE A 49 0.03 11.72 5.58
N ILE A 50 0.40 11.83 6.86
CA ILE A 50 1.34 10.90 7.50
C ILE A 50 0.74 9.50 7.61
N ALA A 51 -0.53 9.38 7.99
CA ALA A 51 -1.20 8.09 8.11
C ALA A 51 -1.19 7.32 6.78
N TYR A 52 -1.33 8.02 5.65
CA TYR A 52 -1.36 7.36 4.34
C TYR A 52 0.02 7.14 3.71
N TYR A 53 0.93 8.12 3.79
CA TYR A 53 2.22 8.05 3.10
C TYR A 53 3.42 7.79 4.03
N GLY A 54 3.22 7.85 5.34
CA GLY A 54 4.22 7.49 6.32
C GLY A 54 4.51 6.00 6.29
N ARG A 55 5.59 5.61 6.97
CA ARG A 55 5.91 4.20 7.19
C ARG A 55 5.33 3.78 8.53
N ASP A 56 4.16 3.16 8.50
CA ASP A 56 3.58 2.48 9.66
C ASP A 56 3.56 0.98 9.38
N LEU A 57 4.20 0.18 10.22
CA LEU A 57 4.23 -1.28 10.03
C LEU A 57 2.82 -1.89 10.11
N ARG A 58 1.88 -1.23 10.79
CA ARG A 58 0.48 -1.68 10.88
C ARG A 58 -0.27 -1.59 9.56
N THR A 59 0.24 -0.85 8.58
CA THR A 59 -0.33 -0.79 7.22
C THR A 59 0.44 -1.65 6.22
N ASP A 60 1.54 -2.28 6.65
CA ASP A 60 2.30 -3.22 5.83
C ASP A 60 1.85 -4.65 6.10
N THR A 61 0.80 -5.09 5.41
CA THR A 61 0.16 -6.40 5.62
C THR A 61 1.15 -7.57 5.56
N ILE A 62 2.20 -7.50 4.73
CA ILE A 62 3.20 -8.57 4.63
C ILE A 62 4.07 -8.65 5.89
N ALA A 63 4.41 -7.50 6.49
CA ALA A 63 5.17 -7.46 7.73
C ALA A 63 4.38 -8.02 8.92
N LEU A 64 3.04 -8.01 8.85
CA LEU A 64 2.15 -8.53 9.90
C LEU A 64 1.94 -10.05 9.82
N LEU A 65 2.24 -10.70 8.70
CA LEU A 65 2.01 -12.15 8.53
C LEU A 65 2.61 -13.03 9.63
N PRO A 66 3.84 -12.77 10.14
CA PRO A 66 4.42 -13.58 11.21
C PRO A 66 3.66 -13.50 12.54
N GLU A 67 2.87 -12.45 12.76
CA GLU A 67 2.09 -12.22 13.98
C GLU A 67 0.72 -12.92 13.94
N LEU A 68 0.33 -13.46 12.77
CA LEU A 68 -0.98 -14.08 12.60
C LEU A 68 -0.97 -15.55 13.04
N ASP A 69 -1.91 -15.89 13.91
CA ASP A 69 -2.10 -17.27 14.36
C ASP A 69 -2.82 -18.14 13.33
N LEU A 70 -3.68 -17.51 12.51
CA LEU A 70 -4.53 -18.16 11.51
C LEU A 70 -3.78 -18.40 10.19
N PRO A 71 -4.13 -19.46 9.44
CA PRO A 71 -3.67 -19.63 8.07
C PRO A 71 -4.11 -18.47 7.17
N VAL A 72 -3.24 -18.02 6.27
CA VAL A 72 -3.47 -16.92 5.33
C VAL A 72 -3.23 -17.41 3.90
N LEU A 73 -4.23 -17.24 3.04
CA LEU A 73 -4.08 -17.36 1.60
C LEU A 73 -3.82 -15.98 1.00
N ILE A 74 -2.75 -15.86 0.22
CA ILE A 74 -2.43 -14.68 -0.58
C ILE A 74 -2.50 -15.09 -2.05
N VAL A 75 -3.33 -14.39 -2.81
CA VAL A 75 -3.51 -14.59 -4.25
C VAL A 75 -2.86 -13.41 -4.98
N ALA A 76 -2.01 -13.68 -5.98
CA ALA A 76 -1.29 -12.65 -6.72
C ALA A 76 -1.30 -12.93 -8.22
N GLY A 77 -1.64 -11.92 -9.02
CA GLY A 77 -1.57 -11.97 -10.48
C GLY A 77 -0.19 -11.55 -10.99
N THR A 78 0.36 -12.25 -12.00
CA THR A 78 1.71 -11.93 -12.52
C THR A 78 1.78 -10.64 -13.33
N LYS A 79 0.64 -10.10 -13.79
CA LYS A 79 0.53 -8.80 -14.48
C LYS A 79 0.04 -7.67 -13.59
N ASP A 80 -0.06 -7.86 -12.27
CA ASP A 80 -0.36 -6.76 -11.36
C ASP A 80 0.75 -5.69 -11.40
N SER A 81 0.40 -4.53 -11.96
CA SER A 81 1.29 -3.37 -12.07
C SER A 81 1.09 -2.33 -10.95
N LEU A 82 0.06 -2.51 -10.11
CA LEU A 82 -0.24 -1.67 -8.95
C LEU A 82 0.53 -2.16 -7.71
N VAL A 83 0.51 -3.46 -7.40
CA VAL A 83 1.17 -4.06 -6.22
C VAL A 83 2.41 -4.88 -6.62
N LYS A 84 3.36 -4.20 -7.26
CA LYS A 84 4.51 -4.80 -7.98
C LYS A 84 5.39 -5.78 -7.19
N SER A 85 5.44 -5.68 -5.87
CA SER A 85 6.36 -6.48 -5.04
C SER A 85 5.67 -7.59 -4.24
N LEU A 86 4.36 -7.80 -4.41
CA LEU A 86 3.60 -8.75 -3.60
C LEU A 86 4.20 -10.16 -3.64
N ILE A 87 4.37 -10.75 -4.83
CA ILE A 87 4.92 -12.10 -4.99
C ILE A 87 6.31 -12.23 -4.34
N ALA A 88 7.21 -11.28 -4.62
CA ALA A 88 8.58 -11.32 -4.10
C ALA A 88 8.64 -11.17 -2.57
N ARG A 89 7.76 -10.35 -1.99
CA ARG A 89 7.71 -10.12 -0.53
C ARG A 89 7.01 -11.25 0.22
N THR A 90 6.06 -11.95 -0.41
CA THR A 90 5.29 -13.04 0.20
C THR A 90 5.99 -14.40 0.10
N LYS A 91 6.86 -14.60 -0.89
CA LYS A 91 7.62 -15.87 -1.02
C LYS A 91 8.36 -16.27 0.28
N PRO A 92 9.16 -15.41 0.93
CA PRO A 92 9.84 -15.79 2.17
C PRO A 92 8.92 -16.20 3.34
N PRO A 93 7.84 -15.47 3.68
CA PRO A 93 6.94 -15.91 4.76
C PRO A 93 6.08 -17.14 4.40
N ALA A 94 5.86 -17.43 3.12
CA ALA A 94 5.14 -18.64 2.68
C ALA A 94 5.82 -19.96 3.09
N ASP A 95 7.13 -19.92 3.38
CA ASP A 95 7.88 -21.09 3.82
C ASP A 95 7.47 -21.59 5.23
N ASN A 96 6.76 -20.77 6.02
CA ASN A 96 6.37 -21.08 7.41
C ASN A 96 5.03 -21.87 7.53
N ARG A 97 4.55 -22.52 6.46
CA ARG A 97 3.32 -23.35 6.37
C ARG A 97 1.98 -22.69 6.72
N LYS A 98 1.95 -21.53 7.37
CA LYS A 98 0.72 -20.76 7.66
C LYS A 98 0.34 -19.80 6.54
N VAL A 99 1.28 -19.43 5.69
CA VAL A 99 1.04 -18.54 4.56
C VAL A 99 1.12 -19.37 3.28
N VAL A 100 0.06 -19.33 2.48
CA VAL A 100 0.01 -19.94 1.16
C VAL A 100 0.00 -18.82 0.14
N LEU A 101 0.89 -18.90 -0.85
CA LEU A 101 0.92 -17.98 -1.98
C LEU A 101 0.42 -18.71 -3.22
N ALA A 102 -0.76 -18.35 -3.70
CA ALA A 102 -1.29 -18.74 -5.00
C ALA A 102 -0.94 -17.66 -6.03
N VAL A 103 -0.31 -18.05 -7.14
CA VAL A 103 0.07 -17.13 -8.21
C VAL A 103 -0.75 -17.48 -9.44
N VAL A 104 -1.53 -16.52 -9.92
CA VAL A 104 -2.34 -16.65 -11.14
C VAL A 104 -1.57 -16.01 -12.28
N GLU A 105 -1.20 -16.82 -13.25
CA GLU A 105 -0.46 -16.36 -14.43
C GLU A 105 -1.33 -15.45 -15.30
N ASP A 106 -0.71 -14.44 -15.90
CA ASP A 106 -1.35 -13.45 -16.79
C ASP A 106 -2.45 -12.57 -16.18
N ALA A 107 -2.89 -12.83 -14.95
CA ALA A 107 -3.87 -12.02 -14.23
C ALA A 107 -3.27 -10.68 -13.75
N ASP A 108 -4.08 -9.63 -13.81
CA ASP A 108 -3.80 -8.34 -13.17
C ASP A 108 -4.53 -8.22 -11.82
N HIS A 109 -4.49 -7.04 -11.21
CA HIS A 109 -5.09 -6.78 -9.90
C HIS A 109 -6.62 -6.92 -9.85
N PHE A 110 -7.30 -7.01 -11.00
CA PHE A 110 -8.75 -7.20 -11.04
C PHE A 110 -9.17 -8.66 -11.16
N PHE A 111 -8.28 -9.56 -11.61
CA PHE A 111 -8.59 -10.99 -11.82
C PHE A 111 -9.90 -11.21 -12.60
N LEU A 112 -10.13 -10.42 -13.67
CA LEU A 112 -11.35 -10.53 -14.50
C LEU A 112 -11.32 -11.78 -15.41
N ASP A 113 -12.45 -12.04 -16.06
CA ASP A 113 -12.66 -13.17 -16.96
C ASP A 113 -12.43 -14.54 -16.27
N LEU A 114 -11.69 -15.45 -16.93
CA LEU A 114 -11.44 -16.80 -16.42
C LEU A 114 -10.47 -16.81 -15.23
N PHE A 115 -9.77 -15.70 -14.96
CA PHE A 115 -8.87 -15.62 -13.81
C PHE A 115 -9.61 -15.69 -12.48
N ALA A 116 -10.90 -15.33 -12.43
CA ALA A 116 -11.72 -15.52 -11.24
C ALA A 116 -11.96 -17.02 -10.93
N GLU A 117 -11.99 -17.85 -11.97
CA GLU A 117 -12.11 -19.31 -11.85
C GLU A 117 -10.76 -19.91 -11.43
N ASP A 118 -9.64 -19.46 -12.02
CA ASP A 118 -8.27 -19.88 -11.63
C ASP A 118 -7.92 -19.54 -10.17
N VAL A 119 -8.57 -18.53 -9.59
CA VAL A 119 -8.43 -18.20 -8.15
C VAL A 119 -9.23 -19.14 -7.25
N ALA A 120 -10.31 -19.73 -7.77
CA ALA A 120 -11.25 -20.55 -7.01
C ALA A 120 -10.88 -22.04 -6.96
N ASP A 121 -10.05 -22.52 -7.89
CA ASP A 121 -9.52 -23.88 -7.95
C ASP A 121 -8.33 -24.13 -6.99
#